data_AF-A0A267DBL4-F1
#
_entry.id   AF-A0A267DBL4-F1
#
_cell.length_a   1.000
_cell.length_b   1.000
_cell.length_c   1.000
_cell.angle_alpha   90.00
_cell.angle_beta   90.00
_cell.angle_gamma   90.00
#
_symmetry.space_group_name_H-M   'P 1'
#
loop_
_entity.id
_entity.type
_entity.pdbx_description
1 polymer ?
#
loop_
_entity_poly.entity_id
_entity_poly.type
_entity_poly.pdbx_seq_one_letter_code
_entity_poly.pdbx_strand_id
1 'polypeptide(L)'
;CRNCGYSQPALNPCVYVNKVEHDVDELTQIVADVIHDPTLPRTNEHPCPMCHHKDAVFFQSQSKRAEEGMKLYYVCRNEGCAYKWTDTSAQ
;
A
#
# COMPACT_ATOMS: atom_id res chain seq x y z
N CYS A 1 2.00 -28.79 -20.66
CA CYS A 1 1.14 -27.78 -21.32
C CYS A 1 -0.13 -28.49 -21.80
N ARG A 2 -1.30 -27.84 -21.85
CA ARG A 2 -2.51 -28.51 -22.37
C ARG A 2 -2.54 -28.60 -23.91
N ASN A 3 -1.78 -27.78 -24.61
CA ASN A 3 -1.74 -27.72 -26.09
C ASN A 3 -0.50 -28.36 -26.72
N CYS A 4 0.52 -28.74 -25.94
CA CYS A 4 1.77 -29.33 -26.45
C CYS A 4 2.46 -30.22 -25.41
N GLY A 5 3.52 -30.94 -25.80
CA GLY A 5 4.26 -31.88 -24.96
C GLY A 5 5.18 -31.27 -23.89
N TYR A 6 5.21 -29.94 -23.74
CA TYR A 6 6.09 -29.27 -22.78
C TYR A 6 5.78 -29.63 -21.31
N SER A 7 6.81 -29.97 -20.53
CA SER A 7 6.74 -30.23 -19.09
C SER A 7 7.91 -29.57 -18.35
N GLN A 8 7.68 -29.20 -17.09
CA GLN A 8 8.71 -28.65 -16.20
C GLN A 8 8.40 -29.01 -14.74
N PRO A 9 9.43 -29.15 -13.88
CA PRO A 9 9.22 -29.33 -12.45
C PRO A 9 8.63 -28.06 -11.81
N ALA A 10 7.82 -28.23 -10.77
CA ALA A 10 7.26 -27.12 -10.02
C ALA A 10 8.33 -26.48 -9.12
N LEU A 11 8.42 -25.14 -9.14
CA LEU A 11 9.30 -24.37 -8.26
C LEU A 11 8.72 -24.24 -6.84
N ASN A 12 7.40 -24.25 -6.72
CA ASN A 12 6.66 -24.19 -5.46
C ASN A 12 5.70 -25.39 -5.39
N PRO A 13 5.69 -26.18 -4.30
CA PRO A 13 4.77 -27.31 -4.13
C PRO A 13 3.31 -26.89 -3.93
N CYS A 14 3.03 -25.63 -3.60
CA CYS A 14 1.66 -25.14 -3.42
C CYS A 14 0.94 -24.99 -4.76
N VAL A 15 -0.08 -25.82 -4.99
CA VAL A 15 -0.91 -25.81 -6.20
C VAL A 15 -2.14 -24.90 -6.04
N TYR A 16 -2.69 -24.82 -4.82
CA TYR A 16 -3.88 -24.02 -4.53
C TYR A 16 -3.84 -23.50 -3.09
N VAL A 17 -4.27 -22.25 -2.92
CA VAL A 17 -4.49 -21.62 -1.62
C VAL A 17 -5.78 -20.80 -1.66
N ASN A 18 -6.62 -20.95 -0.64
CA ASN A 18 -7.76 -20.06 -0.41
C ASN A 18 -7.49 -19.21 0.83
N LYS A 19 -7.29 -17.90 0.64
CA LYS A 19 -7.12 -16.96 1.74
C LYS A 19 -8.49 -16.39 2.11
N VAL A 20 -9.09 -16.95 3.16
CA VAL A 20 -10.41 -16.55 3.68
C VAL A 20 -10.31 -15.20 4.40
N GLU A 21 -9.26 -15.03 5.20
CA GLU A 21 -8.88 -13.74 5.78
C GLU A 21 -7.88 -13.07 4.84
N HIS A 22 -8.22 -11.86 4.42
CA HIS A 22 -7.42 -11.10 3.48
C HIS A 22 -6.70 -10.01 4.27
N ASP A 23 -5.51 -10.33 4.77
CA ASP A 23 -4.52 -9.34 5.16
C ASP A 23 -3.91 -8.78 3.86
N VAL A 24 -4.65 -7.88 3.20
CA VAL A 24 -4.09 -7.11 2.10
C VAL A 24 -3.25 -6.03 2.74
N ASP A 25 -1.98 -5.94 2.38
CA ASP A 25 -1.22 -4.75 2.70
C ASP A 25 -1.83 -3.58 1.92
N GLU A 26 -2.67 -2.77 2.60
CA GLU A 26 -3.40 -1.66 1.98
C GLU A 26 -2.45 -0.66 1.31
N LEU A 27 -1.18 -0.57 1.74
CA LEU A 27 -0.16 0.25 1.08
C LEU A 27 0.12 -0.17 -0.38
N THR A 28 -0.11 -1.44 -0.70
CA THR A 28 0.02 -1.97 -2.07
C THR A 28 -1.08 -1.48 -2.99
N GLN A 29 -2.25 -1.10 -2.45
CA GLN A 29 -3.38 -0.59 -3.22
C GLN A 29 -3.29 0.92 -3.48
N ILE A 30 -2.44 1.62 -2.72
CA ILE A 30 -2.26 3.07 -2.87
C ILE A 30 -1.38 3.36 -4.10
N VAL A 31 -1.94 4.10 -5.05
CA VAL A 31 -1.24 4.61 -6.22
C VAL A 31 -0.41 5.84 -5.82
N ALA A 32 0.82 5.95 -6.31
CA ALA A 32 1.71 7.08 -5.99
C ALA A 32 1.16 8.44 -6.51
N ASP A 33 0.39 8.42 -7.60
CA ASP A 33 -0.14 9.63 -8.26
C ASP A 33 -1.13 10.44 -7.41
N VAL A 34 -1.56 9.90 -6.27
CA VAL A 34 -2.39 10.62 -5.28
C VAL A 34 -1.73 11.91 -4.78
N ILE A 35 -0.40 12.05 -4.91
CA ILE A 35 0.32 13.28 -4.55
C ILE A 35 -0.07 14.50 -5.40
N HIS A 36 -0.68 14.27 -6.57
CA HIS A 36 -1.13 15.30 -7.49
C HIS A 36 -2.61 15.68 -7.29
N ASP A 37 -3.36 14.94 -6.48
CA ASP A 37 -4.76 15.24 -6.20
C ASP A 37 -4.87 16.50 -5.32
N PRO A 38 -5.45 17.60 -5.82
CA PRO A 38 -5.57 18.84 -5.06
C PRO A 38 -6.65 18.78 -3.95
N THR A 39 -7.48 17.73 -3.94
CA THR A 39 -8.55 17.55 -2.95
C THR A 39 -8.08 16.84 -1.68
N LEU A 40 -6.91 16.19 -1.74
CA LEU A 40 -6.35 15.48 -0.59
C LEU A 40 -5.57 16.44 0.33
N PRO A 41 -5.72 16.28 1.65
CA PRO A 41 -5.04 17.12 2.61
C PRO A 41 -3.54 16.81 2.67
N ARG A 42 -2.76 17.83 3.06
CA ARG A 42 -1.30 17.77 3.17
C ARG A 42 -0.85 18.06 4.60
N THR A 43 0.25 17.46 4.99
CA THR A 43 0.89 17.73 6.28
C THR A 43 2.40 17.91 6.11
N ASN A 44 2.99 18.72 7.00
CA ASN A 44 4.43 18.86 7.17
C ASN A 44 4.93 18.28 8.51
N GLU A 45 4.02 17.70 9.31
CA GLU A 45 4.29 17.23 10.66
C GLU A 45 4.88 15.82 10.69
N HIS A 46 4.59 15.01 9.66
CA HIS A 46 5.06 13.63 9.53
C HIS A 46 6.08 13.52 8.38
N PRO A 47 7.38 13.70 8.64
CA PRO A 47 8.40 13.58 7.61
C PRO A 47 8.50 12.14 7.08
N CYS A 48 8.77 12.01 5.79
CA CYS A 48 8.94 10.72 5.14
C CYS A 48 10.11 9.94 5.77
N PRO A 49 9.92 8.68 6.21
CA PRO A 49 10.99 7.90 6.84
C PRO A 49 12.10 7.46 5.86
N MET A 50 11.86 7.53 4.55
CA MET A 50 12.86 7.19 3.53
C MET A 50 13.75 8.38 3.13
N CYS A 51 13.14 9.52 2.81
CA CYS A 51 13.88 10.69 2.28
C CYS A 51 13.87 11.91 3.20
N HIS A 52 13.18 11.85 4.35
CA HIS A 52 13.04 12.94 5.32
C HIS A 52 12.38 14.21 4.78
N HIS A 53 11.76 14.13 3.59
CA HIS A 53 10.95 15.20 3.05
C HIS A 53 9.70 15.41 3.91
N LYS A 54 9.38 16.67 4.20
CA LYS A 54 8.30 17.01 5.14
C LYS A 54 6.93 17.01 4.48
N ASP A 55 6.82 17.27 3.18
CA ASP A 55 5.54 17.33 2.48
C ASP A 55 5.02 15.91 2.18
N ALA A 56 3.88 15.60 2.77
CA ALA A 56 3.18 14.33 2.59
C ALA A 56 1.68 14.58 2.40
N VAL A 57 1.07 13.82 1.50
CA VAL A 57 -0.39 13.70 1.39
C VAL A 57 -0.85 12.61 2.33
N PHE A 58 -2.00 12.80 2.98
CA PHE A 58 -2.57 11.80 3.88
C PHE A 58 -4.07 11.58 3.66
N PHE A 59 -4.55 10.38 3.95
CA PHE A 59 -5.97 10.01 3.81
C PHE A 59 -6.31 8.74 4.61
N GLN A 60 -7.60 8.47 4.79
CA GLN A 60 -8.10 7.20 5.32
C GLN A 60 -8.51 6.28 4.16
N SER A 61 -8.31 4.97 4.34
CA SER A 61 -8.73 3.98 3.36
C SER A 61 -10.26 4.04 3.14
N GLN A 62 -10.70 3.81 1.90
CA GLN A 62 -12.14 3.69 1.56
C GLN A 62 -12.67 2.28 1.77
N SER A 63 -11.83 1.36 2.26
CA SER A 63 -12.21 -0.03 2.50
C SER A 63 -13.40 -0.09 3.48
N LYS A 64 -14.45 -0.80 3.08
CA LYS A 64 -15.70 -0.94 3.85
C LYS A 64 -15.58 -1.95 5.00
N ARG A 65 -14.38 -2.44 5.30
CA ARG A 65 -14.18 -3.43 6.35
C ARG A 65 -14.19 -2.69 7.69
N ALA A 66 -15.23 -2.96 8.48
CA ALA A 66 -15.50 -2.30 9.75
C ALA A 66 -14.38 -2.46 10.81
N GLU A 67 -13.38 -3.32 10.56
CA GLU A 67 -12.25 -3.60 11.46
C GLU A 67 -11.02 -2.70 11.19
N GLU A 68 -11.00 -1.99 10.06
CA GLU A 68 -9.95 -1.04 9.73
C GLU A 68 -10.25 0.27 10.48
N GLY A 69 -9.75 0.34 11.72
CA GLY A 69 -9.82 1.53 12.55
C GLY A 69 -9.29 2.78 11.84
N MET A 70 -9.46 3.95 12.46
CA MET A 70 -9.15 5.29 11.94
C MET A 70 -7.65 5.52 11.64
N LYS A 71 -7.07 4.69 10.76
CA LYS A 71 -5.67 4.68 10.38
C LYS A 71 -5.46 5.66 9.25
N LEU A 72 -4.43 6.49 9.40
CA LEU A 72 -4.03 7.43 8.37
C LEU A 72 -2.89 6.84 7.54
N TYR A 73 -3.08 6.91 6.24
CA TYR A 73 -2.10 6.59 5.22
C TYR A 73 -1.40 7.85 4.78
N TYR A 74 -0.10 7.77 4.54
CA TYR A 74 0.75 8.88 4.13
C TYR A 74 1.51 8.51 2.85
N VAL A 75 1.65 9.46 1.95
CA VAL A 75 2.42 9.34 0.71
C VAL A 75 3.36 10.53 0.58
N CYS A 76 4.65 10.27 0.41
CA CYS A 76 5.65 11.32 0.25
C CYS A 76 5.47 12.03 -1.08
N ARG A 77 5.46 13.36 -1.06
CA ARG A 77 5.28 14.19 -2.27
C ARG A 77 6.57 14.45 -3.05
N ASN A 78 7.70 13.93 -2.57
CA ASN A 78 8.92 13.91 -3.37
C ASN A 78 8.76 12.89 -4.51
N GLU A 79 8.69 13.37 -5.76
CA GLU A 79 8.50 12.54 -6.98
C GLU A 79 9.56 11.44 -7.12
N GLY A 80 10.78 11.67 -6.60
CA GLY A 80 11.84 10.66 -6.59
C GLY A 80 11.72 9.62 -5.46
N CYS A 81 10.78 9.78 -4.53
CA CYS A 81 10.61 8.90 -3.37
C CYS A 81 9.27 8.18 -3.40
N ALA A 82 8.15 8.91 -3.44
CA ALA A 82 6.79 8.37 -3.41
C ALA A 82 6.55 7.27 -2.34
N TYR A 83 7.31 7.31 -1.25
CA TYR A 83 7.21 6.29 -0.21
C TYR A 83 5.86 6.38 0.50
N LYS A 84 5.31 5.21 0.82
CA LYS A 84 3.98 5.05 1.41
C LYS A 84 4.13 4.43 2.78
N TRP A 85 3.49 5.02 3.79
CA TRP A 85 3.55 4.51 5.16
C TRP A 85 2.28 4.82 5.92
N THR A 86 2.17 4.22 7.10
CA THR A 86 1.13 4.56 8.07
C THR A 86 1.75 5.00 9.36
N ASP A 87 1.10 5.91 10.06
CA ASP A 87 1.54 6.31 11.39
C ASP A 87 1.20 5.20 12.42
N THR A 88 2.18 4.85 13.25
CA THR A 88 2.07 3.81 14.29
C THR A 88 1.82 4.38 15.69
N SER A 89 1.57 5.69 15.85
CA SER A 89 1.35 6.32 17.16
C SER A 89 -0.03 6.04 17.78
N ALA A 90 -0.87 5.25 17.12
CA ALA A 90 -2.07 4.65 17.71
C ALA A 90 -1.82 3.18 18.12
N GLN A 91 -0.92 2.98 19.09
CA GLN A 91 -0.85 1.78 19.93
C GLN A 91 -0.63 2.20 21.39
#